data_AF-A0A1H5A539-F1
#
_entry.id   AF-A0A1H5A539-F1
#
_cell.length_a   1.000
_cell.length_b   1.000
_cell.length_c   1.000
_cell.angle_alpha   90.00
_cell.angle_beta   90.00
_cell.angle_gamma   90.00
#
_symmetry.space_group_name_H-M   'P 1'
#
loop_
_entity.id
_entity.type
_entity.pdbx_description
1 polymer ?
#
loop_
_entity_poly.entity_id
_entity_poly.type
_entity_poly.pdbx_seq_one_letter_code
_entity_poly.pdbx_strand_id
1 'polypeptide(L)' 'MARSLFPKLADGRYMAKCKEATPLAAALNGHAQVWPEALVVVKAGVAVFYKNGTKVWECNPTYARGNFEINPAT' A
#
# COMPACT_ATOMS: atom_id res chain seq x y z
N MET A 1 -22.31 -14.67 5.54
CA MET A 1 -21.39 -13.52 5.47
C MET A 1 -19.99 -14.07 5.22
N ALA A 2 -19.47 -13.96 3.99
CA ALA A 2 -18.16 -14.50 3.63
C ALA A 2 -17.05 -13.72 4.37
N ARG A 3 -16.33 -14.41 5.25
CA ARG A 3 -15.18 -13.88 5.99
C ARG A 3 -14.06 -13.68 4.96
N SER A 4 -13.70 -12.44 4.63
CA SER A 4 -12.61 -12.16 3.69
C SER A 4 -11.35 -12.92 4.11
N LEU A 5 -10.83 -13.75 3.20
CA LEU A 5 -9.70 -14.67 3.41
C LEU A 5 -8.34 -13.96 3.53
N PHE A 6 -8.31 -12.63 3.40
CA PHE A 6 -7.14 -11.81 3.69
C PHE A 6 -7.51 -10.90 4.85
N PRO A 7 -6.84 -11.01 6.02
CA PRO A 7 -7.05 -10.06 7.09
C PRO A 7 -6.93 -8.61 6.55
N LYS A 8 -7.78 -7.71 7.01
CA LYS A 8 -7.62 -6.30 6.69
C LYS A 8 -6.33 -5.81 7.36
N LEU A 9 -5.56 -4.93 6.71
CA LEU A 9 -4.51 -4.20 7.42
C LEU A 9 -5.16 -3.48 8.60
N ALA A 10 -4.59 -3.62 9.80
CA ALA A 10 -5.07 -2.87 10.96
C ALA A 10 -4.78 -1.37 10.76
N ASP A 11 -5.48 -0.54 11.53
CA ASP A 11 -5.18 0.89 11.56
C ASP A 11 -3.75 1.09 12.12
N GLY A 12 -2.94 1.88 11.42
CA GLY A 12 -1.51 2.00 11.71
C GLY A 12 -0.70 2.64 10.60
N ARG A 13 0.60 2.79 10.83
CA ARG A 13 1.57 3.30 9.85
C ARG A 13 2.48 2.15 9.41
N TYR A 14 2.67 2.05 8.10
CA TYR A 14 3.40 0.97 7.46
C TYR A 14 4.27 1.52 6.33
N MET A 15 5.30 0.79 5.94
CA MET A 15 6.00 0.99 4.69
C MET A 15 5.49 -0.01 3.66
N ALA A 16 4.99 0.48 2.53
CA ALA A 16 4.55 -0.34 1.42
C ALA A 16 5.61 -0.35 0.33
N LYS A 17 6.17 -1.52 0.05
CA LYS A 17 7.16 -1.74 -0.99
C LYS A 17 6.54 -2.44 -2.19
N CYS A 18 6.84 -1.95 -3.39
CA CYS A 18 6.43 -2.60 -4.63
C CYS A 18 7.15 -3.94 -4.80
N LYS A 19 6.42 -4.96 -5.28
CA LYS A 19 7.00 -6.27 -5.63
C LYS A 19 7.75 -6.20 -6.96
N GLU A 20 7.44 -5.20 -7.77
CA GLU A 20 8.01 -4.99 -9.09
C GLU A 20 9.47 -4.53 -9.02
N ALA A 21 10.34 -5.23 -9.75
CA ALA A 21 11.77 -4.96 -9.78
C ALA A 21 12.13 -3.65 -10.51
N THR A 22 11.26 -3.14 -11.38
CA THR A 22 11.53 -1.95 -12.20
C THR A 22 10.40 -0.93 -12.12
N PRO A 23 10.71 0.38 -12.25
CA PRO A 23 9.69 1.44 -12.26
C PRO A 23 8.72 1.30 -13.44
N LEU A 24 9.19 0.77 -14.58
CA LEU A 24 8.35 0.52 -15.75
C LEU A 24 7.32 -0.58 -15.47
N ALA A 25 7.71 -1.69 -14.83
CA ALA A 25 6.79 -2.74 -14.44
C ALA A 25 5.77 -2.23 -13.41
N ALA A 26 6.21 -1.42 -12.44
CA ALA A 26 5.30 -0.77 -11.50
C ALA A 26 4.32 0.17 -12.21
N ALA A 27 4.76 0.93 -13.22
CA ALA A 27 3.88 1.81 -13.99
C ALA A 27 2.80 1.04 -14.77
N LEU A 28 3.17 -0.07 -15.40
CA LEU A 28 2.21 -0.93 -16.11
C LEU A 28 1.14 -1.52 -15.19
N ASN A 29 1.49 -1.77 -13.91
CA ASN A 29 0.55 -2.23 -12.88
C ASN A 29 -0.18 -1.08 -12.16
N GLY A 30 0.08 0.19 -12.52
CA GLY A 30 -0.51 1.36 -11.84
C GLY A 30 0.14 1.71 -10.48
N HIS A 31 1.27 1.09 -10.16
CA HIS A 31 2.01 1.24 -8.90
C HIS A 31 3.19 2.23 -8.99
N ALA A 32 3.36 2.95 -10.12
CA ALA A 32 4.47 3.90 -10.32
C ALA A 32 4.62 4.92 -9.19
N GLN A 33 3.51 5.41 -8.66
CA GLN A 33 3.52 6.43 -7.60
C GLN A 33 4.03 5.89 -6.27
N VAL A 34 3.86 4.58 -6.03
CA VAL A 34 4.37 3.88 -4.85
C VAL A 34 5.83 3.46 -5.04
N TRP A 35 6.26 3.10 -6.25
CA TRP A 35 7.58 2.52 -6.49
C TRP A 35 8.76 3.43 -6.12
N PRO A 36 9.82 2.93 -5.46
CA PRO A 36 10.02 1.55 -5.01
C PRO A 36 9.29 1.26 -3.69
N GLU A 37 9.07 2.29 -2.88
CA GLU A 37 8.35 2.24 -1.62
C GLU A 37 7.64 3.57 -1.32
N ALA A 38 6.57 3.50 -0.53
CA ALA A 38 5.86 4.65 0.01
C ALA A 38 5.30 4.35 1.40
N LEU A 39 5.12 5.39 2.21
CA LEU A 39 4.49 5.27 3.52
C LEU A 39 3.00 5.02 3.34
N VAL A 40 2.45 3.98 3.96
CA VAL A 40 1.02 3.72 4.06
C VAL A 40 0.53 4.07 5.46
N VAL A 41 -0.55 4.86 5.52
CA VAL A 41 -1.31 5.07 6.75
C VAL A 41 -2.68 4.46 6.56
N VAL A 42 -3.02 3.48 7.40
CA VAL A 42 -4.36 2.91 7.45
C VAL A 42 -5.12 3.52 8.61
N LYS A 43 -6.29 4.10 8.31
CA LYS A 43 -7.16 4.69 9.31
C LYS A 43 -8.62 4.49 8.89
N ALA A 44 -9.46 4.04 9.82
CA ALA A 44 -10.89 3.84 9.59
C ALA A 44 -11.19 3.00 8.33
N GLY A 45 -10.31 2.06 8.00
CA GLY A 45 -10.47 1.21 6.83
C GLY A 45 -10.13 1.81 5.47
N VAL A 46 -9.42 2.94 5.42
CA VAL A 46 -8.83 3.50 4.21
C VAL A 46 -7.31 3.43 4.33
N ALA A 47 -6.64 3.03 3.26
CA ALA A 47 -5.18 3.03 3.16
C ALA A 47 -4.72 4.20 2.29
N VAL A 48 -3.98 5.13 2.87
CA VAL A 48 -3.47 6.32 2.20
C VAL A 48 -1.96 6.22 2.05
N PHE A 49 -1.47 6.33 0.83
CA PHE A 49 -0.06 6.28 0.49
C PHE A 49 0.51 7.70 0.42
N TYR A 50 1.64 7.90 1.08
CA TYR A 50 2.38 9.15 1.14
C TYR A 50 3.79 8.94 0.62
N LYS A 51 4.24 9.90 -0.19
CA LYS A 51 5.61 9.95 -0.68
C LYS A 51 6.15 11.35 -0.47
N ASN A 52 7.29 11.45 0.22
CA ASN A 52 7.87 12.73 0.62
C ASN A 52 6.87 13.65 1.35
N GLY A 53 5.96 13.07 2.14
CA GLY A 53 4.91 13.79 2.87
C GLY A 53 3.64 14.12 2.06
N THR A 54 3.62 13.90 0.75
CA THR A 54 2.46 14.18 -0.11
C THR A 54 1.63 12.93 -0.32
N LYS A 55 0.29 13.04 -0.21
CA LYS A 55 -0.62 11.96 -0.59
C LYS A 55 -0.48 11.70 -2.09
N VAL A 56 -0.03 10.51 -2.44
CA VAL A 56 0.09 10.07 -3.84
C VAL A 56 -1.05 9.16 -4.22
N TRP A 57 -1.58 8.37 -3.29
CA TRP A 57 -2.61 7.40 -3.61
C TRP A 57 -3.47 7.03 -2.41
N GLU A 58 -4.65 6.51 -2.69
CA GLU A 58 -5.65 6.11 -1.70
C GLU A 58 -6.39 4.88 -2.22
N CYS A 59 -6.46 3.85 -1.40
CA CYS A 59 -7.15 2.62 -1.74
C CYS A 59 -7.66 1.92 -0.48
N ASN A 60 -8.24 0.73 -0.65
CA ASN A 60 -8.66 -0.08 0.50
C ASN A 60 -7.46 -0.88 1.08
N PRO A 61 -7.44 -1.15 2.40
CA PRO A 61 -6.32 -1.84 3.06
C PRO A 61 -6.10 -3.28 2.57
N THR A 62 -7.15 -3.94 2.08
CA THR A 62 -7.06 -5.28 1.51
C THR A 62 -6.26 -5.27 0.22
N TYR A 63 -6.52 -4.29 -0.65
CA TYR A 63 -5.78 -4.07 -1.89
C TYR A 63 -4.31 -3.73 -1.59
N ALA A 64 -4.06 -2.85 -0.62
CA ALA A 64 -2.69 -2.52 -0.21
C ALA A 64 -1.91 -3.78 0.21
N ARG A 65 -2.50 -4.66 1.01
CA ARG A 65 -1.83 -5.91 1.41
C ARG A 65 -1.68 -6.94 0.30
N GLY A 66 -2.60 -6.99 -0.67
CA GLY A 66 -2.50 -7.92 -1.79
C GLY A 66 -1.38 -7.57 -2.76
N ASN A 67 -1.21 -6.27 -3.02
CA ASN A 67 -0.33 -5.77 -4.08
C ASN A 67 1.06 -5.36 -3.59
N PHE A 68 1.21 -4.95 -2.33
CA PHE A 68 2.47 -4.47 -1.77
C PHE A 68 3.00 -5.37 -0.65
N GLU A 69 4.32 -5.37 -0.48
CA GLU A 69 4.95 -5.86 0.74
C GLU A 69 4.80 -4.78 1.83
N ILE A 70 4.00 -5.08 2.86
CA ILE A 70 3.71 -4.16 3.95
C ILE A 70 4.57 -4.52 5.16
N ASN A 71 5.46 -3.61 5.54
CA ASN A 71 6.25 -3.71 6.75
C ASN A 71 5.80 -2.65 7.78
N PRO A 72 5.86 -2.91 9.10
CA PRO A 72 5.67 -1.88 10.11
C PRO A 72 6.64 -0.72 9.86
N ALA A 73 6.14 0.52 9.87
CA ALA A 73 7.01 1.69 9.90
C ALA A 73 7.44 1.89 11.36
N THR A 74 8.66 1.49 11.69
CA THR A 74 9.30 1.75 13.00
C THR A 74 9.41 3.24 13.28
#